data_AF-A0A4P9YSE5-F1
#
_entry.id   AF-A0A4P9YSE5-F1
#
_cell.length_a   1.000
_cell.length_b   1.000
_cell.length_c   1.000
_cell.angle_alpha   90.00
_cell.angle_beta   90.00
_cell.angle_gamma   90.00
#
_symmetry.space_group_name_H-M   'P 1'
#
loop_
_entity.id
_entity.type
_entity.pdbx_description
1 polymer ?
#
loop_
_entity_poly.entity_id
_entity_poly.type
_entity_poly.pdbx_seq_one_letter_code
_entity_poly.pdbx_strand_id
1 'polypeptide(L)'
;MTQTEEIEQNTFTFSNEENLATECNQCGILGTSNVFNTEIPGFKSITVIAFECEFCGYKRNEVPPAPESDMRSNGCKINVKILDKSDFERRIVLSEQASL
;
A
#
# COMPACT_ATOMS: atom_id res chain seq x y z
N MET A 1 -25.94 1.31 -1.30
CA MET A 1 -25.90 0.35 -2.43
C MET A 1 -24.45 -0.09 -2.58
N THR A 2 -24.09 -1.27 -2.09
CA THR A 2 -22.72 -1.79 -2.13
C THR A 2 -22.51 -2.55 -3.44
N GLN A 3 -21.64 -2.04 -4.32
CA GLN A 3 -21.16 -2.79 -5.47
C GLN A 3 -20.28 -3.93 -4.95
N THR A 4 -20.65 -5.16 -5.31
CA THR A 4 -19.81 -6.34 -5.10
C THR A 4 -19.06 -6.55 -6.42
N GLU A 5 -17.79 -6.19 -6.46
CA GLU A 5 -16.93 -6.41 -7.61
C GLU A 5 -16.15 -7.71 -7.39
N GLU A 6 -16.22 -8.64 -8.34
CA GLU A 6 -15.32 -9.80 -8.39
C GLU A 6 -13.98 -9.31 -8.95
N ILE A 7 -12.97 -9.16 -8.10
CA ILE A 7 -11.66 -8.64 -8.51
C ILE A 7 -10.81 -9.82 -8.99
N GLU A 8 -10.69 -9.98 -10.30
CA GLU A 8 -9.74 -10.89 -10.93
C GLU A 8 -8.31 -10.37 -10.70
N GLN A 9 -7.54 -11.17 -9.94
CA GLN A 9 -6.08 -11.20 -9.83
C GLN A 9 -5.35 -9.91 -10.19
N ASN A 10 -5.33 -8.96 -9.25
CA ASN A 10 -4.54 -7.76 -9.46
C ASN A 10 -3.08 -7.99 -9.09
N THR A 11 -2.26 -8.28 -10.10
CA THR A 11 -0.81 -8.19 -9.99
C THR A 11 -0.48 -6.73 -9.68
N PHE A 12 -0.05 -6.43 -8.47
CA PHE A 12 0.38 -5.08 -8.09
C PHE A 12 1.70 -4.78 -8.80
N THR A 13 1.63 -4.03 -9.89
CA THR A 13 2.81 -3.42 -10.51
C THR A 13 3.06 -2.08 -9.86
N PHE A 14 4.18 -1.96 -9.13
CA PHE A 14 4.71 -0.67 -8.74
C PHE A 14 5.27 -0.01 -9.99
N SER A 15 4.57 1.03 -10.47
CA SER A 15 4.89 1.65 -11.77
C SER A 15 6.09 2.58 -11.66
N ASN A 16 6.29 3.23 -10.51
CA ASN A 16 7.42 4.11 -10.26
C ASN A 16 8.00 3.86 -8.86
N GLU A 17 9.31 3.64 -8.81
CA GLU A 17 10.12 3.57 -7.59
C GLU A 17 11.02 4.80 -7.56
N GLU A 18 10.81 5.68 -6.59
CA GLU A 18 11.70 6.80 -6.31
C GLU A 18 12.45 6.55 -5.00
N ASN A 19 13.76 6.69 -5.03
CA ASN A 19 14.62 6.48 -3.88
C ASN A 19 15.06 7.83 -3.32
N LEU A 20 14.67 8.14 -2.08
CA LEU A 20 14.97 9.39 -1.42
C LEU A 20 15.79 9.16 -0.14
N ALA A 21 16.90 9.88 -0.02
CA ALA A 21 17.66 9.95 1.23
C ALA A 21 16.85 10.73 2.28
N THR A 22 16.47 10.06 3.37
CA THR A 22 15.62 10.64 4.42
C THR A 22 16.28 10.47 5.78
N GLU A 23 16.20 11.48 6.65
CA GLU A 23 16.76 11.40 8.00
C GLU A 23 16.03 10.33 8.85
N CYS A 24 16.78 9.47 9.52
CA CYS A 24 16.21 8.46 10.40
C CYS A 24 15.71 9.08 11.71
N ASN A 25 14.42 8.94 11.99
CA ASN A 25 13.80 9.40 13.24
C ASN A 25 14.32 8.71 14.53
N GLN A 26 15.16 7.67 14.42
CA GLN A 26 15.75 6.98 15.58
C GLN A 26 17.20 7.38 15.85
N CYS A 27 18.04 7.50 14.82
CA CYS A 27 19.47 7.75 14.97
C CYS A 27 19.96 9.06 14.33
N GLY A 28 19.11 9.78 13.59
CA GLY A 28 19.45 11.02 12.89
C GLY A 28 20.35 10.85 11.66
N ILE A 29 20.69 9.61 11.29
CA ILE A 29 21.51 9.31 10.09
C ILE A 29 20.58 9.12 8.90
N LEU A 30 21.04 9.52 7.71
CA LEU A 30 20.30 9.30 6.48
C LEU A 30 20.09 7.80 6.24
N GLY A 31 18.83 7.40 6.12
CA GLY A 31 18.40 6.13 5.56
C GLY A 31 17.76 6.34 4.19
N THR A 32 17.15 5.27 3.70
CA THR A 32 16.61 5.19 2.36
C THR A 32 15.09 5.06 2.42
N SER A 33 14.37 6.00 1.82
CA SER A 33 12.92 5.93 1.61
C SER A 33 12.65 5.52 0.17
N ASN A 34 12.06 4.35 -0.02
CA ASN A 34 11.52 3.93 -1.31
C ASN A 34 10.07 4.37 -1.39
N VAL A 35 9.76 5.22 -2.35
CA VAL A 35 8.41 5.70 -2.63
C VAL A 35 7.87 4.93 -3.82
N PHE A 36 6.79 4.22 -3.60
CA PHE A 36 6.09 3.43 -4.60
C PHE A 36 4.75 4.06 -4.90
N ASN A 37 4.57 4.52 -6.14
CA ASN A 37 3.26 4.97 -6.61
C ASN A 37 2.62 3.82 -7.39
N THR A 38 1.39 3.47 -7.04
CA THR A 38 0.65 2.41 -7.71
C THR A 38 -0.85 2.71 -7.74
N GLU A 39 -1.49 2.29 -8.82
CA GLU A 39 -2.95 2.34 -8.94
C GLU A 39 -3.50 0.98 -8.52
N ILE A 40 -4.48 0.98 -7.62
CA ILE A 40 -5.11 -0.24 -7.15
C ILE A 40 -6.56 -0.23 -7.66
N PRO A 41 -7.06 -1.32 -8.25
CA PRO A 41 -8.48 -1.43 -8.54
C PRO A 41 -9.25 -1.28 -7.23
N GLY A 42 -10.07 -0.24 -7.12
CA GLY A 42 -10.72 0.13 -5.87
C GLY A 42 -10.20 1.43 -5.25
N PHE A 43 -8.95 1.79 -5.47
CA PHE A 43 -8.28 2.97 -4.92
C PHE A 43 -7.51 3.67 -6.05
N LYS A 44 -8.02 4.82 -6.53
CA LYS A 44 -7.54 5.50 -7.75
C LYS A 44 -6.01 5.50 -7.88
N SER A 45 -5.32 6.09 -6.91
CA SER A 45 -3.87 6.11 -6.82
C SER A 45 -3.48 6.08 -5.34
N ILE A 46 -2.51 5.25 -4.99
CA ILE A 46 -1.91 5.26 -3.65
C ILE A 46 -0.39 5.42 -3.75
N THR A 47 0.17 6.04 -2.72
CA THR A 47 1.60 6.09 -2.49
C THR A 47 1.93 5.22 -1.28
N VAL A 48 2.93 4.37 -1.40
CA VAL A 48 3.49 3.59 -0.29
C VAL A 48 4.93 4.04 -0.11
N ILE A 49 5.31 4.38 1.12
CA ILE A 49 6.67 4.78 1.47
C ILE A 49 7.25 3.70 2.39
N ALA A 50 8.33 3.07 1.95
CA ALA A 50 9.09 2.12 2.76
C ALA A 50 10.46 2.73 3.11
N PHE A 51 10.62 3.10 4.38
CA PHE A 51 11.88 3.59 4.93
C PHE A 51 12.70 2.46 5.55
N GLU A 52 13.98 2.42 5.23
CA GLU A 52 14.97 1.54 5.85
C GLU A 52 16.25 2.32 6.19
N CYS A 53 16.70 2.23 7.44
CA CYS A 53 17.99 2.75 7.88
C CYS A 53 18.99 1.60 8.00
N GLU A 54 20.00 1.57 7.13
CA GLU A 54 21.07 0.57 7.17
C GLU A 54 21.96 0.66 8.42
N PHE A 55 22.01 1.83 9.07
CA PHE A 55 22.87 2.05 10.23
C PHE A 55 22.30 1.43 11.52
N CYS A 56 21.04 1.72 11.85
CA CYS A 56 20.41 1.24 13.09
C CYS A 56 19.40 0.11 12.87
N GLY A 57 19.08 -0.23 11.62
CA GLY A 57 18.10 -1.25 11.26
C GLY A 57 16.65 -0.81 11.42
N TYR A 58 16.37 0.46 11.71
CA TYR A 58 15.00 0.98 11.81
C TYR A 58 14.30 0.91 10.46
N LYS A 59 13.11 0.29 10.44
CA LYS A 59 12.25 0.16 9.25
C LYS A 59 10.85 0.68 9.54
N ARG A 60 10.26 1.37 8.58
CA ARG A 60 8.91 1.93 8.66
C ARG A 60 8.26 1.82 7.30
N ASN A 61 7.02 1.36 7.27
CA ASN A 61 6.17 1.49 6.10
C ASN A 61 5.07 2.48 6.42
N GLU A 62 4.74 3.33 5.46
CA GLU A 62 3.73 4.36 5.57
C GLU A 62 2.92 4.41 4.29
N VAL A 63 1.62 4.61 4.43
CA VAL A 63 0.71 4.90 3.32
C VAL A 63 0.15 6.29 3.61
N PRO A 64 0.72 7.35 3.02
CA PRO A 64 0.20 8.69 3.21
C PRO A 64 -1.26 8.77 2.77
N PRO A 65 -2.08 9.62 3.42
CA PRO A 65 -3.45 9.82 2.99
C PRO A 65 -3.48 10.32 1.54
N ALA A 66 -4.26 9.63 0.72
CA ALA A 66 -4.49 10.05 -0.66
C ALA A 66 -5.22 11.42 -0.67
N PRO A 67 -5.00 12.26 -1.70
CA PRO A 67 -5.77 13.49 -1.86
C PRO A 67 -7.27 13.16 -2.00
N GLU A 68 -8.15 14.06 -1.55
CA GLU A 68 -9.61 13.85 -1.61
C GLU A 68 -10.11 13.57 -3.04
N SER A 69 -9.43 14.14 -4.05
CA SER A 69 -9.69 13.88 -5.47
C SER A 69 -9.54 12.41 -5.84
N ASP A 70 -8.72 11.67 -5.11
CA ASP A 70 -8.33 10.29 -5.39
C ASP A 70 -9.09 9.29 -4.51
N MET A 71 -9.95 9.79 -3.62
CA MET A 71 -10.90 8.98 -2.88
C MET A 71 -12.07 8.56 -3.78
N ARG A 72 -12.55 7.33 -3.61
CA ARG A 72 -13.80 6.87 -4.25
C ARG A 72 -14.99 7.48 -3.51
N SER A 73 -16.07 7.75 -4.26
CA SER A 73 -17.34 8.21 -3.70
C SER A 73 -18.08 7.13 -2.89
N ASN A 74 -17.76 5.85 -3.12
CA ASN A 74 -18.38 4.71 -2.45
C ASN A 74 -17.30 3.80 -1.85
N GLY A 75 -17.63 3.16 -0.72
CA GLY A 75 -16.78 2.12 -0.12
C GLY A 75 -16.76 0.83 -0.96
N CYS A 76 -15.69 0.05 -0.82
CA CYS A 76 -15.53 -1.25 -1.46
C CYS A 76 -15.70 -2.37 -0.43
N LYS A 77 -16.40 -3.45 -0.81
CA LYS A 77 -16.46 -4.70 -0.03
C LYS A 77 -15.83 -5.82 -0.85
N ILE A 78 -14.72 -6.35 -0.38
CA ILE A 78 -13.99 -7.43 -1.04
C ILE A 78 -14.33 -8.74 -0.36
N ASN A 79 -14.88 -9.71 -1.11
CA ASN A 79 -15.10 -11.08 -0.62
C ASN A 79 -14.11 -12.00 -1.32
N VAL A 80 -13.26 -12.69 -0.56
CA VAL A 80 -12.28 -13.64 -1.10
C VAL A 80 -12.67 -15.06 -0.73
N LYS A 81 -12.72 -15.95 -1.73
CA LYS A 81 -12.85 -17.38 -1.51
C LYS A 81 -11.46 -18.02 -1.65
N ILE A 82 -11.04 -18.72 -0.60
CA ILE A 82 -9.76 -19.45 -0.58
C ILE A 82 -9.98 -20.80 -1.27
N LEU A 83 -9.26 -21.05 -2.36
CA LEU A 83 -9.35 -22.26 -3.17
C LEU A 83 -8.07 -23.09 -3.09
N ASP A 84 -6.89 -22.47 -3.06
CA ASP A 84 -5.61 -23.16 -3.04
C ASP A 84 -4.57 -22.49 -2.12
N LYS A 85 -3.36 -23.08 -2.05
CA LYS A 85 -2.30 -22.59 -1.16
C LYS A 85 -1.75 -21.22 -1.59
N SER A 86 -1.77 -20.90 -2.88
CA SER A 86 -1.27 -19.61 -3.38
C SER A 86 -2.14 -18.44 -2.92
N ASP A 87 -3.39 -18.69 -2.55
CA ASP A 87 -4.27 -17.68 -1.97
C ASP A 87 -3.78 -17.13 -0.62
N PHE A 88 -3.00 -17.92 0.13
CA PHE A 88 -2.37 -17.47 1.37
C PHE A 88 -1.16 -16.57 1.13
N GLU A 89 -0.63 -16.52 -0.09
CA GLU A 89 0.48 -15.67 -0.48
C GLU A 89 0.01 -14.30 -1.00
N ARG A 90 -1.32 -14.09 -1.07
CA ARG A 90 -1.91 -12.80 -1.43
C ARG A 90 -1.54 -11.75 -0.40
N ARG A 91 -1.06 -10.60 -0.86
CA ARG A 91 -0.84 -9.42 -0.01
C ARG A 91 -2.14 -8.64 0.15
N ILE A 92 -2.44 -8.25 1.38
CA ILE A 92 -3.63 -7.47 1.73
C ILE A 92 -3.18 -6.07 2.15
N VAL A 93 -3.82 -5.05 1.56
CA VAL A 93 -3.67 -3.65 1.98
C VAL A 93 -5.00 -3.21 2.58
N LEU A 94 -4.97 -2.74 3.83
CA LEU A 94 -6.14 -2.24 4.53
C LEU A 94 -5.93 -0.76 4.85
N SER A 95 -6.95 0.07 4.60
CA SER A 95 -6.97 1.45 5.08
C SER A 95 -7.39 1.50 6.55
N GLU A 96 -7.17 2.64 7.19
CA GLU A 96 -7.57 2.87 8.59
C GLU A 96 -9.09 2.69 8.81
N GLN A 97 -9.92 3.03 7.81
CA GLN A 97 -11.38 2.86 7.92
C GLN A 97 -11.87 1.46 7.50
N ALA A 98 -10.98 0.55 7.10
CA ALA A 98 -11.36 -0.79 6.66
C ALA A 98 -11.67 -1.72 7.86
N SER A 99 -12.60 -2.65 7.66
CA SER A 99 -12.89 -3.74 8.60
C SER A 99 -12.73 -5.10 7.91
N LEU A 100 -12.25 -6.09 8.67
CA LEU A 100 -12.09 -7.49 8.23
C LEU A 100 -13.30 -8.33 8.64
#